data_AF-A0A644ZZV6-F1
#
_entry.id   AF-A0A644ZZV6-F1
#
_cell.length_a   1.000
_cell.length_b   1.000
_cell.length_c   1.000
_cell.angle_alpha   90.00
_cell.angle_beta   90.00
_cell.angle_gamma   90.00
#
_symmetry.space_group_name_H-M   'P 1'
#
loop_
_entity.id
_entity.type
_entity.pdbx_description
1 polymer ?
#
loop_
_entity_poly.entity_id
_entity_poly.type
_entity_poly.pdbx_seq_one_letter_code
_entity_poly.pdbx_strand_id
1 'polypeptide(L)' 'MKTPEHVEYMVYPRAAALAEVVWSPRRERDYNEFLSRLQSLRFIYDYMGLNYAKVAFDE' A
#
# COMPACT_ATOMS: atom_id res chain seq x y z
N MET A 1 -15.51 12.00 0.79
CA MET A 1 -14.22 12.40 1.39
C MET A 1 -14.09 13.91 1.29
N LYS A 2 -13.71 14.59 2.38
CA LYS A 2 -13.76 16.06 2.44
C LYS A 2 -12.42 16.75 2.16
N THR A 3 -11.29 16.07 2.35
CA THR A 3 -9.95 16.64 2.07
C THR A 3 -9.05 15.61 1.37
N PRO A 4 -8.09 16.04 0.55
CA PRO A 4 -7.12 15.16 -0.11
C PRO A 4 -6.33 14.28 0.87
N GLU A 5 -5.94 14.81 2.01
CA GLU A 5 -5.13 14.09 3.01
C GLU A 5 -5.92 12.92 3.62
N HIS A 6 -7.23 13.10 3.79
CA HIS A 6 -8.10 12.02 4.25
C HIS A 6 -8.34 10.96 3.16
N VAL A 7 -8.31 11.35 1.88
CA VAL A 7 -8.34 10.40 0.77
C VAL A 7 -7.07 9.57 0.77
N GLU A 8 -5.90 10.21 0.83
CA GLU A 8 -4.60 9.53 0.85
C GLU A 8 -4.51 8.50 1.98
N TYR A 9 -4.94 8.88 3.19
CA TYR A 9 -4.88 8.00 4.36
C TYR A 9 -5.73 6.75 4.17
N MET A 10 -6.87 6.91 3.51
CA MET A 10 -7.74 5.80 3.22
C MET A 10 -7.22 4.98 2.04
N VAL A 11 -6.67 5.60 1.00
CA VAL A 11 -6.29 4.89 -0.21
C VAL A 11 -4.98 4.12 -0.03
N TYR A 12 -3.99 4.67 0.65
CA TYR A 12 -2.70 4.02 0.86
C TYR A 12 -2.64 3.35 2.24
N PRO A 13 -2.17 2.08 2.33
CA PRO A 13 -1.54 1.27 1.27
C PRO A 13 -2.49 0.38 0.44
N ARG A 14 -3.81 0.44 0.65
CA ARG A 14 -4.80 -0.43 -0.05
C ARG A 14 -4.69 -0.36 -1.59
N ALA A 15 -4.32 0.78 -2.14
CA ALA A 15 -4.05 0.94 -3.56
C ALA A 15 -2.94 0.01 -4.09
N ALA A 16 -1.90 -0.27 -3.29
CA ALA A 16 -0.84 -1.20 -3.68
C ALA A 16 -1.37 -2.64 -3.76
N ALA A 17 -2.22 -3.05 -2.81
CA ALA A 17 -2.88 -4.35 -2.85
C ALA A 17 -3.81 -4.48 -4.08
N LEU A 18 -4.55 -3.42 -4.42
CA LEU A 18 -5.35 -3.40 -5.64
C LEU A 18 -4.47 -3.50 -6.90
N ALA A 19 -3.38 -2.74 -6.96
CA ALA A 19 -2.42 -2.78 -8.06
C ALA A 19 -1.84 -4.19 -8.28
N GLU A 20 -1.46 -4.87 -7.20
CA GLU A 20 -0.99 -6.27 -7.25
C GLU A 20 -2.05 -7.21 -7.85
N VAL A 21 -3.32 -7.02 -7.48
CA VAL A 21 -4.42 -7.87 -7.96
C VAL A 21 -4.72 -7.66 -9.44
N VAL A 22 -4.63 -6.41 -9.92
CA VAL A 22 -4.97 -6.08 -11.31
C VAL A 22 -3.81 -6.26 -12.28
N TRP A 23 -2.56 -6.16 -11.81
CA TRP A 23 -1.37 -6.20 -12.66
C TRP A 23 -0.65 -7.56 -12.64
N SER A 24 -0.60 -8.25 -11.49
CA SER A 24 0.15 -9.50 -11.37
C SER A 24 -0.65 -10.73 -11.81
N PRO A 25 -0.02 -11.73 -12.45
CA PRO A 25 -0.66 -13.00 -12.77
C PRO A 25 -1.20 -13.70 -11.53
N ARG A 26 -2.37 -14.34 -11.63
CA ARG A 26 -3.02 -14.97 -10.46
C ARG A 26 -2.16 -16.01 -9.74
N ARG A 27 -1.37 -16.77 -10.49
CA ARG A 27 -0.49 -17.84 -10.00
C ARG A 27 0.72 -17.35 -9.22
N GLU A 28 1.08 -16.07 -9.36
CA GLU A 28 2.28 -15.46 -8.78
C GLU A 28 1.94 -14.56 -7.58
N ARG A 29 0.66 -14.48 -7.18
CA ARG A 29 0.23 -13.68 -6.04
C ARG A 29 0.35 -14.48 -4.75
N ASP A 30 1.38 -14.16 -3.97
CA ASP A 30 1.55 -14.65 -2.59
C ASP A 30 1.38 -13.49 -1.59
N TYR A 31 0.56 -13.71 -0.56
CA TYR A 31 0.26 -12.68 0.43
C TYR A 31 1.46 -12.33 1.32
N ASN A 32 2.26 -13.33 1.71
CA ASN A 32 3.43 -13.10 2.57
C ASN A 32 4.54 -12.38 1.78
N GLU A 33 4.74 -12.77 0.51
CA GLU A 33 5.67 -12.06 -0.37
C GLU A 33 5.21 -10.61 -0.60
N PHE A 34 3.90 -10.40 -0.82
CA PHE A 34 3.33 -9.07 -0.94
C PHE A 34 3.57 -8.22 0.31
N LEU A 35 3.36 -8.75 1.52
CA LEU A 35 3.64 -8.03 2.77
C LEU A 35 5.12 -7.64 2.90
N SER A 36 6.04 -8.53 2.50
CA SER A 36 7.47 -8.23 2.49
C SER A 36 7.82 -7.08 1.54
N ARG A 37 7.24 -7.07 0.32
CA ARG A 37 7.41 -5.96 -0.63
C ARG A 37 6.71 -4.69 -0.17
N LEU A 38 5.56 -4.82 0.49
CA LEU A 38 4.82 -3.71 1.03
C LEU A 38 5.66 -2.95 2.06
N GLN A 39 6.34 -3.65 2.98
CA GLN A 39 7.26 -3.02 3.94
C GLN A 39 8.32 -2.13 3.26
N SER A 40 8.77 -2.49 2.06
CA SER A 40 9.69 -1.65 1.28
C SER A 40 9.01 -0.43 0.63
N LEU A 41 7.74 -0.53 0.25
CA LEU A 41 6.95 0.61 -0.26
C LEU A 41 6.79 1.72 0.78
N ARG A 42 6.91 1.41 2.08
CA ARG A 42 6.92 2.40 3.17
C ARG A 42 7.92 3.53 2.91
N PHE A 43 9.15 3.18 2.51
CA PHE A 43 10.20 4.17 2.26
C PHE A 43 9.86 5.10 1.10
N ILE A 44 9.16 4.58 0.09
CA ILE A 44 8.69 5.38 -1.05
C ILE A 44 7.59 6.33 -0.59
N TYR A 45 6.63 5.86 0.21
CA TYR A 45 5.57 6.71 0.73
C TYR A 45 6.10 7.81 1.65
N ASP A 46 7.06 7.49 2.52
CA ASP A 46 7.73 8.45 3.39
C ASP A 46 8.50 9.50 2.57
N TYR A 47 9.23 9.06 1.53
CA TYR A 47 9.94 9.96 0.62
C TYR A 47 8.99 10.89 -0.16
N MET A 48 7.84 10.37 -0.59
CA MET A 48 6.80 11.15 -1.28
C MET A 48 6.01 12.06 -0.34
N GLY A 49 6.17 11.91 0.98
CA GLY A 49 5.41 12.68 1.98
C GLY A 49 3.91 12.37 2.00
N LEU A 50 3.51 11.16 1.59
CA LEU A 50 2.10 10.76 1.54
C LEU A 50 1.54 10.56 2.95
N ASN A 51 0.27 10.95 3.15
CA ASN A 51 -0.45 10.59 4.36
C ASN A 51 -1.09 9.19 4.18
N TYR A 52 -0.45 8.12 4.65
CA TYR A 52 -0.95 6.74 4.50
C TYR A 52 -1.22 6.05 5.85
N ALA A 53 -2.05 5.01 5.84
CA ALA A 53 -2.35 4.23 7.04
C ALA A 53 -1.17 3.34 7.45
N LYS A 54 -0.66 3.55 8.66
CA LYS A 54 0.51 2.83 9.22
C LYS A 54 0.18 1.46 9.81
N VAL A 55 -1.09 1.19 10.10
CA VAL A 55 -1.56 -0.07 10.70
C VAL A 55 -1.10 -1.30 9.92
N ALA A 56 -1.00 -1.19 8.59
CA ALA A 56 -0.54 -2.29 7.73
C ALA A 56 0.96 -2.59 7.82
N PHE A 57 1.74 -1.79 8.56
CA PHE A 57 3.19 -1.89 8.71
C PHE A 57 3.64 -2.20 10.14
N ASP A 58 2.71 -2.15 11.10
CA ASP A 58 2.98 -2.31 12.55
C ASP A 58 2.66 -3.73 13.06
N GLU A 59 2.37 -4.68 12.16
CA GLU A 59 2.31 -6.15 12.41
C GLU A 59 3.65 -6.82 12.10
#